data_AF-A0A956E4V6-F1
#
_entry.id   AF-A0A956E4V6-F1
#
_cell.length_a   1.000
_cell.length_b   1.000
_cell.length_c   1.000
_cell.angle_alpha   90.00
_cell.angle_beta   90.00
_cell.angle_gamma   90.00
#
_symmetry.space_group_name_H-M   'P 1'
#
loop_
_entity.id
_entity.type
_entity.pdbx_description
1 polymer ?
#
loop_
_entity_poly.entity_id
_entity_poly.type
_entity_poly.pdbx_seq_one_letter_code
_entity_poly.pdbx_strand_id
1 'polypeptide(L)'
;MQQGQVQFGSRATLRDPSTQQPVQTNIFGTVTYSLNGDPAQYGDYVKQAVSKAAEQLIAQKLASNQLAVPTLSMSAAALAPEIAQAAQAQMQGVQVSHIEIQINPEQAPAPQPLAPAQMPPTPMQAMQNSFQEKAQNALDPSNYEVKAKLNIGGFKVGMSSEDGLDTDGLKKQAVDKAKSKLIGCVIAAVIGFIVLIGIIGLAWYIYAEAKKSTVTPATPGGAAAAASDLKDADWDGKTPFTCGGNDAYKIKGVTAKLTSGTAISAGANCTLVIEDSNIEAPTGVSALGNSNITIKGGSVKGKTAALKAIGNCKITVEGAKIDGKVTKLGKAVIEGAK
;
A
#
# COMPACT_ATOMS: atom_id res chain seq x y z
N MET A 1 11.97 27.64 8.07
CA MET A 1 11.35 26.31 8.13
C MET A 1 11.19 25.95 9.60
N GLN A 2 10.00 25.52 10.01
CA GLN A 2 9.78 25.06 11.37
C GLN A 2 10.02 23.55 11.43
N GLN A 3 10.66 23.08 12.50
CA GLN A 3 10.82 21.65 12.75
C GLN A 3 9.67 21.16 13.62
N GLY A 4 9.11 20.01 13.24
CA GLY A 4 8.11 19.29 14.01
C GLY A 4 8.62 17.89 14.33
N GLN A 5 8.12 17.32 15.43
CA GLN A 5 8.36 15.94 15.83
C GLN A 5 7.03 15.27 16.07
N VAL A 6 6.85 14.07 15.54
CA VAL A 6 5.62 13.28 15.68
C VAL A 6 5.97 11.82 15.97
N GLN A 7 5.29 11.27 16.97
CA GLN A 7 5.32 9.84 17.27
C GLN A 7 4.24 9.13 16.45
N PHE A 8 4.61 8.02 15.83
CA PHE A 8 3.70 7.16 15.09
C PHE A 8 3.71 5.74 15.65
N GLY A 9 2.58 5.07 15.47
CA GLY A 9 2.37 3.69 15.91
C GLY A 9 1.29 3.08 15.02
N SER A 10 1.60 1.96 14.39
CA SER A 10 0.61 1.18 13.65
C SER A 10 0.77 -0.32 13.90
N ARG A 11 -0.32 -1.04 13.68
CA ARG A 11 -0.38 -2.50 13.75
C ARG A 11 -0.46 -3.05 12.35
N ALA A 12 0.54 -3.83 11.96
CA ALA A 12 0.62 -4.47 10.67
C ALA A 12 0.50 -5.98 10.84
N THR A 13 -0.42 -6.59 10.10
CA THR A 13 -0.47 -8.04 9.96
C THR A 13 0.38 -8.44 8.76
N LEU A 14 1.58 -8.95 9.03
CA LEU A 14 2.52 -9.41 8.01
C LEU A 14 2.31 -10.91 7.79
N ARG A 15 2.62 -11.44 6.60
CA ARG A 15 2.70 -12.89 6.39
C ARG A 15 4.15 -13.32 6.40
N ASP A 16 4.46 -14.31 7.21
CA ASP A 16 5.75 -14.98 7.14
C ASP A 16 5.83 -15.78 5.83
N PRO A 17 6.79 -15.50 4.94
CA PRO A 17 6.90 -16.19 3.66
C PRO A 17 7.21 -17.69 3.82
N SER A 18 7.82 -18.10 4.93
CA SER A 18 8.19 -19.49 5.20
C SER A 18 7.02 -20.33 5.73
N THR A 19 6.19 -19.76 6.61
CA THR A 19 5.08 -20.49 7.27
C THR A 19 3.70 -20.11 6.74
N GLN A 20 3.59 -19.05 5.94
CA GLN A 20 2.33 -18.42 5.49
C GLN A 20 1.43 -17.94 6.63
N GLN A 21 1.89 -17.98 7.88
CA GLN A 21 1.11 -17.57 9.03
C GLN A 21 1.10 -16.04 9.15
N PRO A 22 -0.03 -15.44 9.53
CA PRO A 22 -0.10 -14.03 9.86
C PRO A 22 0.65 -13.77 11.17
N VAL A 23 1.58 -12.82 11.15
CA VAL A 23 2.31 -12.30 12.31
C VAL A 23 1.84 -10.87 12.55
N GLN A 24 1.30 -10.60 13.73
CA GLN A 24 1.01 -9.24 14.16
C GLN A 24 2.31 -8.56 14.59
N THR A 25 2.55 -7.38 14.05
CA THR A 25 3.74 -6.58 14.33
C THR A 25 3.30 -5.17 14.66
N ASN A 26 3.77 -4.67 15.79
CA ASN A 26 3.60 -3.28 16.13
C ASN A 26 4.82 -2.51 15.63
N ILE A 27 4.56 -1.48 14.81
CA ILE A 27 5.58 -0.59 14.26
C ILE A 27 5.42 0.75 14.95
N PHE A 28 6.41 1.13 15.77
CA PHE A 28 6.44 2.42 16.44
C PHE A 28 7.65 3.22 16.00
N GLY A 29 7.55 4.54 16.10
CA GLY A 29 8.70 5.37 15.82
C GLY A 29 8.46 6.84 16.05
N THR A 30 9.54 7.60 15.91
CA THR A 30 9.49 9.05 15.96
C THR A 30 10.04 9.63 14.67
N VAL A 31 9.33 10.60 14.10
CA VAL A 31 9.72 11.28 12.87
C VAL A 31 9.97 12.74 13.21
N THR A 32 11.16 13.22 12.84
CA THR A 32 11.47 14.64 12.81
C THR A 32 11.34 15.14 11.38
N TYR A 33 10.55 16.20 11.18
CA TYR A 33 10.28 16.75 9.86
C TYR A 33 10.41 18.27 9.86
N SER A 34 10.70 18.84 8.70
CA SER A 34 10.68 20.29 8.48
C SER A 34 9.69 20.65 7.38
N LEU A 35 8.94 21.73 7.60
CA LEU A 35 7.96 22.23 6.64
C LEU A 35 7.85 23.76 6.69
N ASN A 36 7.24 24.30 5.64
CA ASN A 36 6.90 25.72 5.54
C ASN A 36 5.44 25.90 5.95
N GLY A 37 5.20 26.17 7.24
CA GLY A 37 3.86 26.24 7.83
C GLY A 37 3.87 25.94 9.33
N ASP A 38 2.67 25.82 9.91
CA ASP A 38 2.48 25.42 11.31
C ASP A 38 2.57 23.88 11.44
N PRO A 39 3.59 23.33 12.12
CA PRO A 39 3.79 21.89 12.24
C PRO A 39 2.62 21.17 12.93
N ALA A 40 1.88 21.85 13.82
CA ALA A 40 0.75 21.24 14.52
C ALA A 40 -0.37 20.80 13.55
N GLN A 41 -0.51 21.47 12.40
CA GLN A 41 -1.54 21.13 11.41
C GLN A 41 -1.20 19.92 10.53
N TYR A 42 0.06 19.45 10.55
CA TYR A 42 0.53 18.36 9.67
C TYR A 42 0.91 17.10 10.43
N GLY A 43 0.96 17.13 11.77
CA GLY A 43 1.34 15.98 12.58
C GLY A 43 0.59 14.71 12.18
N ASP A 44 -0.74 14.77 12.06
CA ASP A 44 -1.56 13.61 11.71
C ASP A 44 -1.31 13.11 10.28
N TYR A 45 -1.10 14.04 9.33
CA TYR A 45 -0.82 13.69 7.94
C TYR A 45 0.55 13.00 7.81
N VAL A 46 1.58 13.55 8.47
CA VAL A 46 2.93 12.96 8.50
C VAL A 46 2.89 11.59 9.17
N LYS A 47 2.16 11.47 10.28
CA LYS A 47 1.96 10.19 11.00
C LYS A 47 1.38 9.12 10.08
N GLN A 48 0.30 9.44 9.35
CA GLN A 48 -0.38 8.50 8.47
C GLN A 48 0.44 8.14 7.23
N ALA A 49 1.15 9.11 6.64
CA ALA A 49 2.01 8.87 5.49
C ALA A 49 3.19 7.96 5.85
N VAL A 50 3.86 8.21 6.98
CA VAL A 50 5.00 7.42 7.43
C VAL A 50 4.56 6.01 7.84
N SER A 51 3.45 5.85 8.57
CA SER A 51 2.96 4.52 8.94
C SER A 51 2.63 3.67 7.72
N LYS A 52 1.95 4.25 6.73
CA LYS A 52 1.60 3.56 5.48
C LYS A 52 2.84 3.20 4.66
N ALA A 53 3.81 4.10 4.57
CA ALA A 53 5.07 3.84 3.87
C ALA A 53 5.87 2.71 4.54
N ALA A 54 5.94 2.71 5.88
CA ALA A 54 6.60 1.65 6.64
C ALA A 54 5.95 0.29 6.41
N GLU A 55 4.61 0.21 6.50
CA GLU A 55 3.85 -1.02 6.25
C GLU A 55 4.09 -1.58 4.85
N GLN A 56 4.01 -0.73 3.82
CA GLN A 56 4.19 -1.14 2.43
C GLN A 56 5.60 -1.65 2.16
N LEU A 57 6.62 -0.95 2.67
CA LEU A 57 8.02 -1.33 2.47
C LEU A 57 8.35 -2.64 3.19
N ILE A 58 7.93 -2.80 4.45
CA ILE A 58 8.17 -4.02 5.22
C ILE A 58 7.47 -5.21 4.54
N ALA A 59 6.21 -5.04 4.13
CA ALA A 59 5.47 -6.08 3.42
C ALA A 59 6.15 -6.46 2.09
N GLN A 60 6.63 -5.47 1.33
CA GLN A 60 7.35 -5.70 0.08
C GLN A 60 8.66 -6.47 0.30
N LYS A 61 9.46 -6.08 1.30
CA LYS A 61 10.74 -6.73 1.60
C LYS A 61 10.55 -8.17 2.08
N LEU A 62 9.56 -8.41 2.93
CA LEU A 62 9.17 -9.77 3.35
C LEU A 62 8.72 -10.62 2.16
N ALA A 63 7.88 -10.10 1.28
CA ALA A 63 7.44 -10.81 0.08
C ALA A 63 8.61 -11.14 -0.88
N SER A 64 9.64 -10.30 -0.91
CA SER A 64 10.86 -10.52 -1.70
C SER A 64 11.93 -11.38 -1.02
N ASN A 65 11.65 -11.94 0.18
CA ASN A 65 12.61 -12.67 1.02
C ASN A 65 13.89 -11.88 1.36
N GLN A 66 13.84 -10.54 1.30
CA GLN A 66 14.95 -9.68 1.73
C GLN A 66 14.98 -9.47 3.25
N LEU A 67 13.87 -9.79 3.93
CA LEU A 67 13.70 -9.66 5.37
C LEU A 67 13.07 -10.92 5.93
N ALA A 68 13.55 -11.35 7.10
CA ALA A 68 12.94 -12.43 7.87
C ALA A 68 12.34 -11.87 9.16
N VAL A 69 11.19 -12.41 9.58
CA VAL A 69 10.47 -11.99 10.80
C VAL A 69 11.37 -11.90 12.05
N PRO A 70 12.28 -12.86 12.33
CA PRO A 70 13.15 -12.81 13.51
C PRO A 70 14.15 -11.64 13.48
N THR A 71 14.47 -11.13 12.29
CA THR A 71 15.46 -10.07 12.08
C THR A 71 14.84 -8.67 11.95
N LEU A 72 13.51 -8.56 12.01
CA LEU A 72 12.81 -7.29 11.79
C LEU A 72 13.28 -6.19 12.75
N SER A 73 13.42 -6.50 14.04
CA SER A 73 13.88 -5.54 15.04
C SER A 73 15.30 -5.03 14.77
N MET A 74 16.21 -5.91 14.35
CA MET A 74 17.60 -5.54 13.99
C MET A 74 17.68 -4.73 12.70
N SER A 75 16.77 -4.98 11.76
CA SER A 75 16.72 -4.31 10.46
C SER A 75 16.07 -2.92 10.50
N ALA A 76 15.39 -2.57 11.59
CA ALA A 76 14.59 -1.34 11.67
C ALA A 76 15.43 -0.08 11.38
N ALA A 77 16.66 -0.02 11.88
CA ALA A 77 17.59 1.09 11.61
C ALA A 77 18.00 1.18 10.13
N ALA A 78 18.18 0.05 9.46
CA ALA A 78 18.54 0.01 8.03
C ALA A 78 17.36 0.40 7.12
N LEU A 79 16.11 0.17 7.58
CA LEU A 79 14.89 0.53 6.83
C LEU A 79 14.50 2.00 6.97
N ALA A 80 14.90 2.67 8.05
CA ALA A 80 14.58 4.07 8.30
C ALA A 80 14.81 5.01 7.10
N PRO A 81 15.95 5.00 6.38
CA PRO A 81 16.15 5.87 5.22
C PRO A 81 15.21 5.54 4.05
N GLU A 82 14.95 4.26 3.78
CA GLU A 82 14.04 3.84 2.71
C GLU A 82 12.59 4.24 3.02
N ILE A 83 12.17 4.12 4.28
CA ILE A 83 10.85 4.55 4.75
C ILE A 83 10.71 6.06 4.65
N ALA A 84 11.76 6.81 5.02
CA ALA A 84 11.78 8.26 4.85
C ALA A 84 11.62 8.66 3.39
N GLN A 85 12.33 8.00 2.48
CA GLN A 85 12.23 8.25 1.05
C GLN A 85 10.84 7.91 0.49
N ALA A 86 10.27 6.77 0.89
CA ALA A 86 8.93 6.36 0.48
C ALA A 86 7.85 7.31 1.02
N ALA A 87 7.99 7.78 2.26
CA ALA A 87 7.08 8.74 2.87
C ALA A 87 7.17 10.12 2.20
N GLN A 88 8.39 10.59 1.86
CA GLN A 88 8.60 11.85 1.15
C GLN A 88 7.92 11.87 -0.23
N ALA A 89 7.88 10.74 -0.93
CA ALA A 89 7.16 10.64 -2.20
C ALA A 89 5.65 10.89 -2.06
N GLN A 90 5.08 10.62 -0.88
CA GLN A 90 3.68 10.88 -0.58
C GLN A 90 3.43 12.29 -0.05
N MET A 91 4.43 12.92 0.58
CA MET A 91 4.30 14.21 1.25
C MET A 91 4.95 15.34 0.44
N GLN A 92 4.19 15.95 -0.47
CA GLN A 92 4.66 17.10 -1.25
C GLN A 92 5.01 18.29 -0.33
N GLY A 93 6.30 18.53 -0.09
CA GLY A 93 6.81 19.70 0.63
C GLY A 93 7.18 19.48 2.10
N VAL A 94 7.18 18.24 2.60
CA VAL A 94 7.67 17.90 3.94
C VAL A 94 9.00 17.16 3.81
N GLN A 95 10.06 17.71 4.41
CA GLN A 95 11.36 17.04 4.46
C GLN A 95 11.48 16.25 5.76
N VAL A 96 11.56 14.93 5.65
CA VAL A 96 11.82 14.05 6.80
C VAL A 96 13.32 13.98 7.05
N SER A 97 13.75 14.39 8.24
CA SER A 97 15.17 14.50 8.61
C SER A 97 15.69 13.26 9.32
N HIS A 98 14.86 12.67 10.19
CA HIS A 98 15.23 11.52 11.00
C HIS A 98 14.00 10.66 11.30
N ILE A 99 14.16 9.34 11.21
CA ILE A 99 13.16 8.35 11.61
C ILE A 99 13.85 7.33 12.51
N GLU A 100 13.33 7.16 13.71
CA GLU A 100 13.68 6.04 14.58
C GLU A 100 12.51 5.06 14.59
N ILE A 101 12.77 3.77 14.31
CA ILE A 101 11.73 2.75 14.19
C ILE A 101 12.04 1.59 15.14
N GLN A 102 11.02 1.14 15.86
CA GLN A 102 11.04 -0.07 16.65
C GLN A 102 9.93 -1.00 16.15
N ILE A 103 10.31 -2.22 15.79
CA ILE A 103 9.38 -3.26 15.36
C ILE A 103 9.36 -4.32 16.45
N ASN A 104 8.20 -4.48 17.09
CA ASN A 104 8.01 -5.51 18.10
C ASN A 104 7.03 -6.57 17.56
N PRO A 105 7.50 -7.78 17.21
CA PRO A 105 6.61 -8.87 16.86
C PRO A 105 5.79 -9.22 18.11
N GLU A 106 4.46 -9.24 17.97
CA GLU A 106 3.60 -9.65 19.06
C GLU A 106 3.77 -11.17 19.22
N GLN A 107 4.57 -11.54 20.22
CA GLN A 107 4.84 -12.94 20.54
C GLN A 107 3.49 -13.58 20.86
N ALA A 108 3.13 -14.62 20.10
CA ALA A 108 1.89 -15.36 20.37
C ALA A 108 1.85 -15.71 21.87
N PRO A 109 0.74 -15.46 22.57
CA PRO A 109 0.66 -15.77 23.99
C PRO A 109 1.12 -17.20 24.20
N ALA A 110 2.09 -17.38 25.10
CA ALA A 110 2.64 -18.69 25.40
C ALA A 110 1.46 -19.65 25.62
N PRO A 111 1.49 -20.86 25.01
CA PRO A 111 0.41 -21.82 25.19
C PRO A 111 0.17 -21.94 26.68
N GLN A 112 -1.05 -21.56 27.11
CA GLN A 112 -1.41 -21.63 28.51
C GLN A 112 -1.11 -23.05 28.99
N PRO A 113 -0.43 -23.22 30.13
CA PRO A 113 -0.14 -24.55 30.65
C PRO A 113 -1.44 -25.34 30.65
N LEU A 114 -1.44 -26.45 29.90
CA LEU A 114 -2.57 -27.35 29.78
C LEU A 114 -3.12 -27.58 31.20
N ALA A 115 -4.40 -27.27 31.39
CA ALA A 115 -5.10 -27.58 32.63
C ALA A 115 -4.81 -29.06 33.00
N PRO A 116 -4.57 -29.36 34.28
CA PRO A 116 -4.08 -30.67 34.71
C PRO A 116 -4.91 -31.80 34.12
N ALA A 117 -4.24 -32.69 33.39
CA ALA A 117 -4.87 -33.74 32.60
C ALA A 117 -5.54 -34.80 33.49
N GLN A 118 -6.79 -35.08 33.15
CA GLN A 118 -7.56 -36.21 33.62
C GLN A 118 -6.96 -37.54 33.11
N MET A 119 -6.88 -38.50 34.03
CA MET A 119 -6.71 -39.97 33.96
C MET A 119 -5.93 -40.65 32.82
N PRO A 120 -5.16 -41.71 33.14
CA PRO A 120 -4.20 -42.34 32.24
C PRO A 120 -4.85 -42.97 30.98
N PRO A 121 -4.14 -42.94 29.85
CA PRO A 121 -4.64 -43.45 28.58
C PRO A 121 -4.76 -44.98 28.58
N THR A 122 -5.76 -45.47 27.85
CA THR A 122 -6.04 -46.91 27.70
C THR A 122 -4.91 -47.63 26.93
N PRO A 123 -4.71 -48.95 27.12
CA PRO A 123 -3.59 -49.71 26.55
C PRO A 123 -3.44 -49.61 25.02
N MET A 124 -4.54 -49.36 24.32
CA MET A 124 -4.54 -49.17 22.86
C MET A 124 -3.79 -47.90 22.43
N GLN A 125 -3.86 -46.86 23.25
CA GLN A 125 -3.26 -45.55 22.99
C GLN A 125 -1.75 -45.56 23.25
N ALA A 126 -1.29 -46.39 24.20
CA ALA A 126 0.13 -46.64 24.42
C ALA A 126 0.79 -47.32 23.21
N MET A 127 0.08 -48.24 22.54
CA MET A 127 0.57 -48.88 21.33
C MET A 127 0.71 -47.90 20.16
N GLN A 128 -0.24 -46.98 20.00
CA GLN A 128 -0.19 -45.96 18.95
C GLN A 128 0.97 -44.98 19.13
N ASN A 129 1.29 -44.62 20.38
CA ASN A 129 2.44 -43.77 20.69
C ASN A 129 3.79 -44.48 20.40
N SER A 130 3.90 -45.78 20.68
CA SER A 130 5.11 -46.55 20.35
C SER A 130 5.37 -46.70 18.84
N PHE A 131 4.33 -46.63 18.01
CA PHE A 131 4.48 -46.61 16.55
C PHE A 131 4.98 -45.25 16.04
N GLN A 132 4.58 -44.15 16.67
CA GLN A 132 5.08 -42.81 16.33
C GLN A 132 6.55 -42.63 16.73
N GLU A 133 6.99 -43.22 17.84
CA GLU A 133 8.39 -43.16 18.28
C GLU A 133 9.33 -43.97 17.36
N LYS A 134 8.89 -45.13 16.87
CA LYS A 134 9.63 -45.88 15.82
C LYS A 134 9.69 -45.14 14.48
N ALA A 135 8.65 -44.37 14.14
CA ALA A 135 8.65 -43.55 12.92
C ALA A 135 9.61 -42.35 13.03
N GLN A 136 9.79 -41.78 14.22
CA GLN A 136 10.76 -40.70 14.46
C GLN A 136 12.21 -41.19 14.46
N ASN A 137 12.51 -42.37 15.00
CA ASN A 137 13.87 -42.94 14.99
C ASN A 137 14.33 -43.44 13.61
N ALA A 138 13.42 -43.64 12.65
CA ALA A 138 13.75 -43.95 11.26
C ALA A 138 14.14 -42.70 10.42
N LEU A 139 14.06 -41.49 11.01
CA LEU A 139 14.35 -40.22 10.36
C LEU A 139 15.59 -39.51 10.95
N ASP A 140 16.38 -40.19 11.78
CA ASP A 140 17.64 -39.66 12.30
C ASP A 140 18.70 -39.66 11.16
N PRO A 141 19.16 -38.48 10.70
CA PRO A 141 20.07 -38.36 9.57
C PRO A 141 21.52 -38.74 9.89
N SER A 142 21.83 -39.27 11.07
CA SER A 142 23.19 -39.62 11.49
C SER A 142 23.69 -40.99 10.99
N ASN A 143 22.84 -41.80 10.34
CA ASN A 143 23.23 -43.11 9.80
C ASN A 143 23.62 -43.01 8.30
N TYR A 144 24.76 -42.38 8.04
CA TYR A 144 25.36 -42.21 6.71
C TYR A 144 26.22 -43.42 6.31
N GLU A 145 26.03 -43.95 5.10
CA GLU A 145 27.18 -44.22 4.22
C GLU A 145 27.42 -42.95 3.38
N VAL A 146 28.55 -42.29 3.63
CA VAL A 146 28.95 -41.08 2.91
C VAL A 146 29.44 -41.48 1.52
N LYS A 147 28.52 -41.53 0.54
CA LYS A 147 28.87 -41.41 -0.88
C LYS A 147 28.95 -39.93 -1.21
N ALA A 148 30.15 -39.39 -1.33
CA ALA A 148 30.36 -38.02 -1.77
C ALA A 148 29.79 -37.86 -3.20
N LYS A 149 28.65 -37.17 -3.29
CA LYS A 149 28.04 -36.75 -4.56
C LYS A 149 28.37 -35.28 -4.76
N LEU A 150 29.29 -35.00 -5.67
CA LEU A 150 29.60 -33.63 -6.07
C LEU A 150 28.59 -33.21 -7.14
N ASN A 151 27.88 -32.11 -6.90
CA ASN A 151 26.85 -31.61 -7.81
C ASN A 151 27.30 -30.24 -8.34
N ILE A 152 27.81 -30.22 -9.57
CA ILE A 152 28.29 -28.99 -10.23
C ILE A 152 27.40 -28.78 -11.46
N GLY A 153 26.69 -27.64 -11.52
CA GLY A 153 25.86 -27.29 -12.68
C GLY A 153 24.70 -28.26 -12.97
N GLY A 154 24.20 -28.97 -11.95
CA GLY A 154 23.11 -29.94 -12.07
C GLY A 154 23.51 -31.30 -12.65
N PHE A 155 24.80 -31.66 -12.64
CA PHE A 155 25.28 -33.02 -12.93
C PHE A 155 25.78 -33.66 -11.64
N LYS A 156 25.30 -34.88 -11.35
CA LYS A 156 25.69 -35.64 -10.16
C LYS A 156 26.84 -36.58 -10.52
N VAL A 157 28.04 -36.30 -10.01
CA VAL A 157 29.21 -37.18 -10.17
C VAL A 157 29.45 -37.89 -8.84
N GLY A 158 29.39 -39.23 -8.87
CA GLY A 158 29.81 -40.07 -7.75
C GLY A 158 31.26 -40.49 -7.96
N MET A 159 32.10 -40.31 -6.94
CA MET A 159 33.46 -40.85 -6.94
C MET A 159 33.52 -42.00 -5.93
N SER A 160 33.86 -43.20 -6.41
CA SER A 160 34.22 -44.36 -5.59
C SER A 160 35.71 -44.61 -5.76
N SER A 161 36.40 -44.96 -4.68
CA SER A 161 37.85 -45.17 -4.67
C SER A 161 38.32 -46.45 -5.38
N GLU A 162 37.42 -47.36 -5.73
CA GLU A 162 37.77 -48.66 -6.35
C GLU A 162 37.48 -48.74 -7.86
N ASP A 163 36.55 -47.96 -8.40
CA ASP A 163 36.08 -48.12 -9.80
C ASP A 163 36.38 -46.92 -10.74
N GLY A 164 37.06 -45.88 -10.24
CA GLY A 164 37.36 -44.70 -11.05
C GLY A 164 36.12 -43.91 -11.47
N LEU A 165 36.32 -42.93 -12.37
CA LEU A 165 35.30 -41.97 -12.78
C LEU A 165 34.31 -42.61 -13.79
N ASP A 166 33.05 -42.77 -13.42
CA ASP A 166 32.01 -43.37 -14.27
C ASP A 166 31.66 -42.48 -15.48
N THR A 167 32.36 -42.71 -16.59
CA THR A 167 32.18 -41.98 -17.86
C THR A 167 30.92 -42.40 -18.64
N ASP A 168 30.36 -43.58 -18.37
CA ASP A 168 29.18 -44.07 -19.09
C ASP A 168 27.87 -43.53 -18.48
N GLY A 169 27.84 -43.33 -17.17
CA GLY A 169 26.75 -42.60 -16.49
C GLY A 169 26.62 -41.14 -16.94
N LEU A 170 27.74 -40.47 -17.23
CA LEU A 170 27.78 -39.10 -17.76
C LEU A 170 27.23 -38.99 -19.19
N LYS A 171 27.52 -39.97 -20.06
CA LYS A 171 26.97 -40.00 -21.42
C LYS A 171 25.45 -40.19 -21.43
N LYS A 172 24.90 -41.08 -20.59
CA LYS A 172 23.43 -41.26 -20.49
C LYS A 172 22.73 -40.02 -19.95
N GLN A 173 23.28 -39.35 -18.93
CA GLN A 173 22.70 -38.11 -18.40
C GLN A 173 22.78 -36.91 -19.36
N ALA A 174 23.83 -36.83 -20.19
CA ALA A 174 23.94 -35.79 -21.21
C ALA A 174 22.89 -35.95 -22.32
N VAL A 175 22.61 -37.19 -22.73
CA VAL A 175 21.61 -37.50 -23.77
C VAL A 175 20.18 -37.23 -23.28
N ASP A 176 19.86 -37.53 -22.02
CA ASP A 176 18.52 -37.25 -21.46
C ASP A 176 18.28 -35.75 -21.22
N LYS A 177 19.31 -34.97 -20.88
CA LYS A 177 19.17 -33.50 -20.79
C LYS A 177 19.00 -32.82 -22.16
N ALA A 178 19.55 -33.38 -23.24
CA ALA A 178 19.36 -32.84 -24.58
C ALA A 178 17.90 -32.97 -25.05
N LYS A 179 17.23 -34.09 -24.75
CA LYS A 179 15.80 -34.28 -25.06
C LYS A 179 14.87 -33.40 -24.21
N SER A 180 15.23 -33.16 -22.95
CA SER A 180 14.46 -32.27 -22.06
C SER A 180 14.51 -30.79 -22.47
N LYS A 181 15.63 -30.32 -23.05
CA LYS A 181 15.74 -28.94 -23.56
C LYS A 181 14.84 -28.67 -24.77
N LEU A 182 14.61 -29.67 -25.63
CA LEU A 182 13.74 -29.51 -26.80
C LEU A 182 12.28 -29.28 -26.39
N ILE A 183 11.79 -29.99 -25.37
CA ILE A 183 10.43 -29.84 -24.83
C ILE A 183 10.26 -28.50 -24.11
N GLY A 184 11.29 -28.05 -23.37
CA GLY A 184 11.27 -26.75 -22.71
C GLY A 184 11.17 -25.56 -23.68
N CYS A 185 11.79 -25.67 -24.85
CA CYS A 185 11.75 -24.61 -25.87
C CYS A 185 10.35 -24.48 -26.51
N VAL A 186 9.66 -25.60 -26.73
CA VAL A 186 8.29 -25.62 -27.28
C VAL A 186 7.28 -24.99 -26.29
N ILE A 187 7.38 -25.30 -25.00
CA ILE A 187 6.49 -24.72 -23.97
C ILE A 187 6.72 -23.21 -23.84
N ALA A 188 7.99 -22.76 -23.86
CA ALA A 188 8.32 -21.33 -23.81
C ALA A 188 7.79 -20.57 -25.04
N ALA A 189 7.86 -21.18 -26.23
CA ALA A 189 7.31 -20.60 -27.46
C ALA A 189 5.77 -20.46 -27.40
N VAL A 190 5.06 -21.47 -26.86
CA VAL A 190 3.59 -21.43 -26.73
C VAL A 190 3.15 -20.37 -25.72
N ILE A 191 3.81 -20.26 -24.56
CA ILE A 191 3.49 -19.23 -23.57
C ILE A 191 3.78 -17.84 -24.15
N GLY A 192 4.92 -17.66 -24.82
CA GLY A 192 5.27 -16.41 -25.49
C GLY A 192 4.22 -15.99 -26.53
N PHE A 193 3.69 -16.94 -27.30
CA PHE A 193 2.64 -16.69 -28.29
C PHE A 193 1.30 -16.28 -27.64
N ILE A 194 0.90 -16.90 -26.52
CA ILE A 194 -0.31 -16.53 -25.78
C ILE A 194 -0.18 -15.12 -25.19
N VAL A 195 0.97 -14.77 -24.62
CA VAL A 195 1.23 -13.42 -24.09
C VAL A 195 1.19 -12.39 -25.22
N LEU A 196 1.77 -12.69 -26.38
CA LEU A 196 1.72 -11.82 -27.55
C LEU A 196 0.28 -11.57 -28.02
N ILE A 197 -0.54 -12.61 -28.10
CA ILE A 197 -1.97 -12.48 -28.43
C ILE A 197 -2.70 -11.64 -27.38
N GLY A 198 -2.40 -11.83 -26.09
CA GLY A 198 -2.97 -11.02 -25.02
C GLY A 198 -2.63 -9.53 -25.15
N ILE A 199 -1.38 -9.19 -25.48
CA ILE A 199 -0.95 -7.81 -25.70
C ILE A 199 -1.62 -7.20 -26.93
N ILE A 200 -1.71 -7.96 -28.03
CA ILE A 200 -2.39 -7.49 -29.25
C ILE A 200 -3.89 -7.29 -28.98
N GLY A 201 -4.53 -8.20 -28.24
CA GLY A 201 -5.93 -8.09 -27.84
C GLY A 201 -6.19 -6.89 -26.94
N LEU A 202 -5.30 -6.63 -25.97
CA LEU A 202 -5.37 -5.46 -25.10
C LEU A 202 -5.21 -4.16 -25.89
N ALA A 203 -4.23 -4.10 -26.80
CA ALA A 203 -4.00 -2.94 -27.66
C ALA A 203 -5.21 -2.68 -28.58
N TRP A 204 -5.81 -3.73 -29.14
CA TRP A 204 -7.03 -3.62 -29.94
C TRP A 204 -8.23 -3.17 -29.12
N TYR A 205 -8.39 -3.68 -27.89
CA TYR A 205 -9.45 -3.25 -26.96
C TYR A 205 -9.31 -1.76 -26.62
N ILE A 206 -8.12 -1.30 -26.25
CA ILE A 206 -7.85 0.12 -25.97
C ILE A 206 -8.13 0.97 -27.22
N TYR A 207 -7.73 0.51 -28.41
CA TYR A 207 -8.00 1.21 -29.66
C TYR A 207 -9.49 1.28 -30.02
N ALA A 208 -10.23 0.19 -29.78
CA ALA A 208 -11.67 0.13 -30.03
C ALA A 208 -12.45 1.03 -29.06
N GLU A 209 -12.06 1.06 -27.78
CA GLU A 209 -12.65 1.96 -26.78
C GLU A 209 -12.32 3.43 -27.11
N ALA A 210 -11.07 3.71 -27.54
CA ALA A 210 -10.64 5.03 -28.00
C ALA A 210 -11.33 5.50 -29.29
N LYS A 211 -11.94 4.61 -30.08
CA LYS A 211 -12.75 4.98 -31.25
C LYS A 211 -14.23 5.16 -30.95
N LYS A 212 -14.77 4.47 -29.94
CA LYS A 212 -16.15 4.66 -29.47
C LYS A 212 -16.32 5.96 -28.71
N SER A 213 -15.27 6.43 -28.06
CA SER A 213 -15.16 7.80 -27.62
C SER A 213 -14.60 8.62 -28.78
N THR A 214 -15.39 9.48 -29.42
CA THR A 214 -14.86 10.63 -30.17
C THR A 214 -14.12 11.52 -29.17
N VAL A 215 -12.89 11.14 -28.83
CA VAL A 215 -11.97 11.92 -28.03
C VAL A 215 -11.40 12.97 -28.96
N THR A 216 -11.99 14.16 -28.89
CA THR A 216 -11.32 15.40 -29.28
C THR A 216 -9.96 15.40 -28.59
N PRO A 217 -8.84 15.58 -29.31
CA PRO A 217 -7.51 15.47 -28.74
C PRO A 217 -7.40 16.37 -27.51
N ALA A 218 -6.98 15.76 -26.40
CA ALA A 218 -6.84 16.40 -25.11
C ALA A 218 -5.90 17.60 -25.24
N THR A 219 -6.49 18.79 -25.19
CA THR A 219 -5.75 20.01 -24.87
C THR A 219 -5.31 19.88 -23.41
N PRO A 220 -4.04 20.09 -23.06
CA PRO A 220 -3.57 20.13 -21.68
C PRO A 220 -4.09 21.42 -21.03
N GLY A 221 -5.32 21.37 -20.57
CA GLY A 221 -6.04 22.44 -19.92
C GLY A 221 -7.37 21.85 -19.54
N GLY A 222 -7.53 21.52 -18.25
CA GLY A 222 -8.75 20.92 -17.72
C GLY A 222 -9.95 21.76 -18.11
N ALA A 223 -10.64 21.37 -19.16
CA ALA A 223 -11.95 21.90 -19.46
C ALA A 223 -12.81 21.48 -18.28
N ALA A 224 -13.24 22.47 -17.50
CA ALA A 224 -14.31 22.29 -16.54
C ALA A 224 -15.39 21.47 -17.25
N ALA A 225 -15.72 20.30 -16.71
CA ALA A 225 -16.87 19.55 -17.20
C ALA A 225 -18.01 20.54 -17.33
N ALA A 226 -18.62 20.62 -18.52
CA ALA A 226 -19.71 21.54 -18.74
C ALA A 226 -20.74 21.31 -17.62
N ALA A 227 -21.20 22.39 -16.98
CA ALA A 227 -22.03 22.31 -15.79
C ALA A 227 -23.31 21.45 -15.96
N SER A 228 -23.65 21.10 -17.20
CA SER A 228 -24.73 20.20 -17.61
C SER A 228 -24.52 18.72 -17.26
N ASP A 229 -23.29 18.25 -17.01
CA ASP A 229 -23.02 16.82 -16.75
C ASP A 229 -22.81 16.49 -15.26
N LEU A 230 -23.03 17.47 -14.38
CA LEU A 230 -22.88 17.28 -12.94
C LEU A 230 -24.08 16.53 -12.38
N LYS A 231 -23.82 15.48 -11.60
CA LYS A 231 -24.88 14.78 -10.86
C LYS A 231 -25.32 15.65 -9.68
N ASP A 232 -26.61 15.86 -9.51
CA ASP A 232 -27.11 16.49 -8.29
C ASP A 232 -26.79 15.59 -7.08
N ALA A 233 -26.06 16.14 -6.12
CA ALA A 233 -25.76 15.47 -4.86
C ALA A 233 -26.92 15.71 -3.89
N ASP A 234 -27.56 14.64 -3.44
CA ASP A 234 -28.57 14.68 -2.38
C ASP A 234 -27.90 14.82 -1.00
N TRP A 235 -27.32 15.99 -0.74
CA TRP A 235 -26.64 16.31 0.52
C TRP A 235 -27.46 17.28 1.36
N ASP A 236 -27.78 16.89 2.60
CA ASP A 236 -28.66 17.65 3.49
C ASP A 236 -27.93 18.60 4.45
N GLY A 237 -26.60 18.66 4.40
CA GLY A 237 -25.80 19.53 5.26
C GLY A 237 -25.65 19.09 6.72
N LYS A 238 -26.19 17.92 7.11
CA LYS A 238 -26.10 17.42 8.50
C LYS A 238 -24.86 16.57 8.76
N THR A 239 -24.30 15.98 7.72
CA THR A 239 -23.09 15.13 7.80
C THR A 239 -22.01 15.62 6.84
N PRO A 240 -20.72 15.32 7.07
CA PRO A 240 -19.66 15.66 6.13
C PRO A 240 -19.90 15.06 4.74
N PHE A 241 -19.79 15.88 3.69
CA PHE A 241 -19.83 15.42 2.30
C PHE A 241 -18.42 15.09 1.81
N THR A 242 -18.28 13.95 1.12
CA THR A 242 -17.01 13.54 0.51
C THR A 242 -17.18 13.30 -0.97
N CYS A 243 -16.35 13.94 -1.79
CA CYS A 243 -16.23 13.70 -3.22
C CYS A 243 -14.82 13.21 -3.56
N GLY A 244 -14.71 12.16 -4.34
CA GLY A 244 -13.43 11.54 -4.68
C GLY A 244 -13.41 10.94 -6.08
N GLY A 245 -12.34 10.21 -6.40
CA GLY A 245 -12.18 9.57 -7.71
C GLY A 245 -12.21 10.58 -8.86
N ASN A 246 -13.07 10.30 -9.84
CA ASN A 246 -13.35 11.17 -11.00
C ASN A 246 -14.83 11.61 -10.99
N ASP A 247 -15.44 11.68 -9.82
CA ASP A 247 -16.85 12.04 -9.70
C ASP A 247 -17.08 13.53 -9.97
N ALA A 248 -18.29 13.85 -10.43
CA ALA A 248 -18.70 15.21 -10.75
C ALA A 248 -20.08 15.49 -10.12
N TYR A 249 -20.13 16.39 -9.14
CA TYR A 249 -21.33 16.68 -8.36
C TYR A 249 -21.72 18.15 -8.35
N LYS A 250 -23.01 18.40 -8.15
CA LYS A 250 -23.59 19.71 -7.90
C LYS A 250 -24.39 19.70 -6.59
N ILE A 251 -24.11 20.66 -5.72
CA ILE A 251 -24.82 20.91 -4.47
C ILE A 251 -25.49 22.27 -4.61
N LYS A 252 -26.80 22.36 -4.35
CA LYS A 252 -27.53 23.61 -4.50
C LYS A 252 -28.44 23.90 -3.31
N GLY A 253 -28.40 25.14 -2.80
CA GLY A 253 -29.35 25.63 -1.80
C GLY A 253 -29.25 24.97 -0.42
N VAL A 254 -28.10 24.36 -0.09
CA VAL A 254 -27.94 23.62 1.17
C VAL A 254 -27.50 24.56 2.29
N THR A 255 -28.12 24.44 3.46
CA THR A 255 -27.64 25.09 4.69
C THR A 255 -27.05 24.04 5.62
N ALA A 256 -25.73 24.02 5.73
CA ALA A 256 -24.97 23.06 6.54
C ALA A 256 -24.40 23.74 7.78
N LYS A 257 -24.61 23.14 8.95
CA LYS A 257 -24.05 23.61 10.22
C LYS A 257 -23.45 22.45 11.01
N LEU A 258 -22.15 22.26 10.87
CA LEU A 258 -21.40 21.22 11.56
C LEU A 258 -20.61 21.82 12.72
N THR A 259 -20.69 21.21 13.90
CA THR A 259 -19.95 21.68 15.08
C THR A 259 -18.53 21.13 15.14
N SER A 260 -18.23 20.05 14.40
CA SER A 260 -16.93 19.39 14.32
C SER A 260 -16.58 19.02 12.87
N GLY A 261 -15.28 18.82 12.58
CA GLY A 261 -14.81 18.29 11.31
C GLY A 261 -14.80 19.25 10.12
N THR A 262 -14.79 18.67 8.93
CA THR A 262 -14.83 19.35 7.63
C THR A 262 -16.21 19.17 7.01
N ALA A 263 -16.87 20.22 6.53
CA ALA A 263 -18.19 20.08 5.90
C ALA A 263 -18.11 19.41 4.54
N ILE A 264 -17.19 19.84 3.67
CA ILE A 264 -17.00 19.30 2.33
C ILE A 264 -15.53 18.93 2.11
N SER A 265 -15.27 17.67 1.77
CA SER A 265 -13.94 17.15 1.42
C SER A 265 -13.94 16.66 -0.03
N ALA A 266 -13.15 17.29 -0.89
CA ALA A 266 -13.02 16.90 -2.30
C ALA A 266 -11.57 16.50 -2.62
N GLY A 267 -11.37 15.23 -2.99
CA GLY A 267 -10.07 14.64 -3.30
C GLY A 267 -9.93 14.13 -4.73
N ALA A 268 -8.76 13.56 -5.04
CA ALA A 268 -8.42 12.98 -6.35
C ALA A 268 -8.69 13.95 -7.51
N ASN A 269 -9.52 13.60 -8.50
CA ASN A 269 -9.88 14.47 -9.64
C ASN A 269 -11.37 14.88 -9.57
N CYS A 270 -11.96 14.93 -8.37
CA CYS A 270 -13.35 15.32 -8.18
C CYS A 270 -13.63 16.72 -8.77
N THR A 271 -14.77 16.88 -9.45
CA THR A 271 -15.33 18.18 -9.84
C THR A 271 -16.58 18.48 -9.02
N LEU A 272 -16.61 19.59 -8.29
CA LEU A 272 -17.72 19.94 -7.41
C LEU A 272 -18.17 21.38 -7.65
N VAL A 273 -19.48 21.57 -7.88
CA VAL A 273 -20.09 22.90 -7.92
C VAL A 273 -21.03 23.06 -6.73
N ILE A 274 -20.84 24.13 -5.96
CA ILE A 274 -21.67 24.49 -4.81
C ILE A 274 -22.38 25.79 -5.17
N GLU A 275 -23.70 25.77 -5.31
CA GLU A 275 -24.51 26.93 -5.66
C GLU A 275 -25.39 27.34 -4.47
N ASP A 276 -25.42 28.64 -4.17
CA ASP A 276 -26.34 29.28 -3.21
C ASP A 276 -26.44 28.57 -1.85
N SER A 277 -25.32 28.02 -1.37
CA SER A 277 -25.28 27.22 -0.15
C SER A 277 -24.59 27.95 0.99
N ASN A 278 -25.06 27.75 2.22
CA ASN A 278 -24.52 28.35 3.44
C ASN A 278 -23.88 27.26 4.31
N ILE A 279 -22.57 27.31 4.46
CA ILE A 279 -21.79 26.26 5.14
C ILE A 279 -21.11 26.86 6.36
N GLU A 280 -21.40 26.35 7.56
CA GLU A 280 -20.73 26.69 8.81
C GLU A 280 -20.10 25.44 9.43
N ALA A 281 -18.77 25.39 9.54
CA ALA A 281 -18.04 24.26 10.13
C ALA A 281 -16.68 24.71 10.71
N PRO A 282 -15.94 23.86 11.44
CA PRO A 282 -14.54 24.16 11.75
C PRO A 282 -13.69 24.30 10.49
N THR A 283 -13.83 23.36 9.54
CA THR A 283 -13.30 23.52 8.18
C THR A 283 -14.45 23.54 7.17
N GLY A 284 -14.62 24.63 6.43
CA GLY A 284 -15.71 24.75 5.45
C GLY A 284 -15.53 23.80 4.27
N VAL A 285 -14.59 24.11 3.38
CA VAL A 285 -14.27 23.29 2.20
C VAL A 285 -12.79 22.91 2.21
N SER A 286 -12.51 21.61 2.05
CA SER A 286 -11.17 21.05 1.91
C SER A 286 -10.98 20.40 0.54
N ALA A 287 -10.09 20.96 -0.28
CA ALA A 287 -9.70 20.43 -1.59
C ALA A 287 -8.31 19.78 -1.52
N LEU A 288 -8.20 18.55 -2.02
CA LEU A 288 -7.00 17.72 -2.02
C LEU A 288 -6.77 17.14 -3.44
N GLY A 289 -5.52 16.82 -3.79
CA GLY A 289 -5.21 16.18 -5.07
C GLY A 289 -5.29 17.15 -6.24
N ASN A 290 -6.04 16.80 -7.29
CA ASN A 290 -6.30 17.61 -8.48
C ASN A 290 -7.80 17.99 -8.60
N SER A 291 -8.50 18.14 -7.47
CA SER A 291 -9.93 18.46 -7.49
C SER A 291 -10.20 19.88 -7.98
N ASN A 292 -11.36 20.08 -8.62
CA ASN A 292 -11.84 21.37 -9.11
C ASN A 292 -13.15 21.72 -8.42
N ILE A 293 -13.14 22.74 -7.57
CA ILE A 293 -14.32 23.20 -6.83
C ILE A 293 -14.71 24.60 -7.32
N THR A 294 -15.99 24.80 -7.62
CA THR A 294 -16.56 26.12 -7.92
C THR A 294 -17.65 26.43 -6.91
N ILE A 295 -17.55 27.57 -6.22
CA ILE A 295 -18.51 28.04 -5.22
C ILE A 295 -19.21 29.27 -5.79
N LYS A 296 -20.49 29.17 -6.12
CA LYS A 296 -21.30 30.23 -6.72
C LYS A 296 -22.33 30.73 -5.72
N GLY A 297 -22.17 31.96 -5.24
CA GLY A 297 -23.05 32.54 -4.23
C GLY A 297 -22.97 31.86 -2.86
N GLY A 298 -23.88 32.23 -1.95
CA GLY A 298 -23.95 31.68 -0.60
C GLY A 298 -22.85 32.17 0.35
N SER A 299 -22.53 31.36 1.36
CA SER A 299 -21.49 31.68 2.35
C SER A 299 -20.76 30.44 2.86
N VAL A 300 -19.46 30.58 3.14
CA VAL A 300 -18.64 29.54 3.75
C VAL A 300 -17.93 30.12 4.96
N LYS A 301 -18.30 29.64 6.14
CA LYS A 301 -17.75 30.03 7.43
C LYS A 301 -16.94 28.89 8.06
N GLY A 302 -15.67 29.18 8.33
CA GLY A 302 -14.71 28.22 8.89
C GLY A 302 -14.04 28.74 10.16
N LYS A 303 -14.22 28.06 11.31
CA LYS A 303 -13.53 28.46 12.56
C LYS A 303 -12.01 28.28 12.47
N THR A 304 -11.57 27.17 11.89
CA THR A 304 -10.15 26.85 11.66
C THR A 304 -9.71 27.28 10.27
N ALA A 305 -10.50 26.94 9.25
CA ALA A 305 -10.29 27.37 7.87
C ALA A 305 -11.63 27.39 7.11
N ALA A 306 -11.97 28.49 6.45
CA ALA A 306 -13.12 28.52 5.56
C ALA A 306 -12.83 27.70 4.30
N LEU A 307 -11.64 27.89 3.71
CA LEU A 307 -11.16 27.16 2.53
C LEU A 307 -9.76 26.61 2.80
N LYS A 308 -9.56 25.33 2.51
CA LYS A 308 -8.26 24.64 2.61
C LYS A 308 -7.98 23.92 1.30
N ALA A 309 -6.93 24.32 0.59
CA ALA A 309 -6.55 23.73 -0.69
C ALA A 309 -5.12 23.18 -0.65
N ILE A 310 -4.95 21.91 -1.01
CA ILE A 310 -3.67 21.19 -0.94
C ILE A 310 -3.47 20.39 -2.23
N GLY A 311 -2.25 20.41 -2.79
CA GLY A 311 -1.89 19.63 -3.97
C GLY A 311 -1.93 20.48 -5.25
N ASN A 312 -2.56 19.98 -6.31
CA ASN A 312 -2.80 20.71 -7.57
C ASN A 312 -4.29 21.04 -7.78
N CYS A 313 -5.05 21.18 -6.70
CA CYS A 313 -6.47 21.49 -6.77
C CYS A 313 -6.72 22.97 -7.09
N LYS A 314 -7.91 23.26 -7.62
CA LYS A 314 -8.39 24.61 -7.90
C LYS A 314 -9.72 24.86 -7.19
N ILE A 315 -9.81 25.97 -6.45
CA ILE A 315 -11.05 26.47 -5.87
C ILE A 315 -11.35 27.83 -6.49
N THR A 316 -12.52 27.96 -7.13
CA THR A 316 -12.99 29.22 -7.72
C THR A 316 -14.20 29.71 -6.93
N VAL A 317 -14.16 30.94 -6.44
CA VAL A 317 -15.25 31.56 -5.66
C VAL A 317 -15.87 32.69 -6.48
N GLU A 318 -17.17 32.54 -6.78
CA GLU A 318 -17.97 33.44 -7.60
C GLU A 318 -19.13 34.00 -6.77
N GLY A 319 -18.90 35.13 -6.10
CA GLY A 319 -19.96 35.84 -5.35
C GLY A 319 -20.35 35.21 -4.00
N ALA A 320 -19.64 34.18 -3.53
CA ALA A 320 -19.83 33.64 -2.18
C ALA A 320 -19.08 34.49 -1.13
N LYS A 321 -19.66 34.62 0.07
CA LYS A 321 -18.99 35.24 1.23
C LYS A 321 -18.12 34.23 1.96
N ILE A 322 -16.82 34.49 2.09
CA ILE A 322 -15.88 33.61 2.80
C ILE A 322 -15.54 34.21 4.17
N ASP A 323 -16.01 33.58 5.26
CA ASP A 323 -15.76 34.02 6.64
C ASP A 323 -14.84 33.03 7.36
N GLY A 324 -13.54 33.28 7.31
CA GLY A 324 -12.54 32.47 8.01
C GLY A 324 -11.22 32.38 7.25
N LYS A 325 -10.27 31.63 7.82
CA LYS A 325 -8.92 31.51 7.24
C LYS A 325 -8.97 30.78 5.89
N VAL A 326 -8.29 31.32 4.88
CA VAL A 326 -8.06 30.66 3.58
C VAL A 326 -6.63 30.14 3.57
N THR A 327 -6.44 28.85 3.33
CA THR A 327 -5.12 28.19 3.33
C THR A 327 -4.88 27.47 2.02
N LYS A 328 -3.69 27.68 1.44
CA LYS A 328 -3.25 27.03 0.20
C LYS A 328 -1.86 26.43 0.36
N LEU A 329 -1.66 25.23 -0.18
CA LEU A 329 -0.42 24.47 -0.07
C LEU A 329 -0.13 23.70 -1.37
N GLY A 330 1.15 23.55 -1.71
CA GLY A 330 1.58 22.94 -2.96
C GLY A 330 1.32 23.87 -4.15
N LYS A 331 0.78 23.32 -5.25
CA LYS A 331 0.38 24.07 -6.45
C LYS A 331 -1.10 24.46 -6.46
N ALA A 332 -1.75 24.43 -5.29
CA ALA A 332 -3.17 24.72 -5.19
C ALA A 332 -3.46 26.19 -5.53
N VAL A 333 -4.56 26.41 -6.26
CA VAL A 333 -5.02 27.73 -6.69
C VAL A 333 -6.36 28.03 -6.04
N ILE A 334 -6.48 29.19 -5.41
CA ILE A 334 -7.75 29.71 -4.88
C ILE A 334 -8.00 31.08 -5.51
N GLU A 335 -9.09 31.22 -6.26
CA GLU A 335 -9.48 32.44 -6.98
C GLU A 335 -10.78 33.00 -6.39
N GLY A 336 -10.89 34.33 -6.30
CA GLY A 336 -12.15 35.00 -5.94
C GLY A 336 -12.53 35.01 -4.45
N ALA A 337 -11.77 34.36 -3.58
CA ALA A 337 -11.99 34.43 -2.13
C ALA A 337 -11.61 35.82 -1.59
N LYS A 338 -12.60 36.67 -1.33
CA LYS A 338 -12.48 37.98 -0.69
C LYS A 338 -13.20 38.02 0.64
#